data_AF-A0A2X3KMF4-F1
#
_entry.id   AF-A0A2X3KMF4-F1
#
_cell.length_a   1.000
_cell.length_b   1.000
_cell.length_c   1.000
_cell.angle_alpha   90.00
_cell.angle_beta   90.00
_cell.angle_gamma   90.00
#
_symmetry.space_group_name_H-M   'P 1'
#
loop_
_entity.id
_entity.type
_entity.pdbx_description
1 polymer ?
#
loop_
_entity_poly.entity_id
_entity_poly.type
_entity_poly.pdbx_seq_one_letter_code
_entity_poly.pdbx_strand_id
1 'polypeptide(L)'
;MHDADDLEQVRYRARKMMADARLEGYSLIARVQGHRTSDGVLWEPGQRIHVISEPHGIDAVYFLMGREFTGGRPGGAVTTLRLKEDGIWIPDAWTKKKKARKDGKRKSRRQR
;
A
#
# COMPACT_ATOMS: atom_id res chain seq x y z
N MET A 1 12.05 6.21 -33.61
CA MET A 1 10.76 6.03 -32.90
C MET A 1 11.01 5.17 -31.66
N HIS A 2 11.79 5.70 -30.70
CA HIS A 2 12.14 5.05 -29.43
C HIS A 2 11.93 5.99 -28.22
N ASP A 3 11.59 7.25 -28.49
CA ASP A 3 11.56 8.37 -27.55
C ASP A 3 10.27 8.43 -26.71
N ALA A 4 9.18 7.87 -27.23
CA ALA A 4 7.89 7.86 -26.54
C ALA A 4 7.85 6.89 -25.34
N ASP A 5 8.55 5.77 -25.43
CA ASP A 5 8.63 4.77 -24.34
C ASP A 5 9.50 5.29 -23.18
N ASP A 6 10.51 6.12 -23.49
CA ASP A 6 11.40 6.74 -22.50
C ASP A 6 10.69 7.86 -21.73
N LEU A 7 9.91 8.69 -22.42
CA LEU A 7 9.10 9.77 -21.79
C LEU A 7 8.03 9.23 -20.84
N GLU A 8 7.35 8.13 -21.17
CA GLU A 8 6.39 7.49 -20.26
C GLU A 8 7.07 6.90 -19.03
N GLN A 9 8.24 6.26 -19.19
CA GLN A 9 9.03 5.74 -18.07
C GLN A 9 9.56 6.86 -17.17
N VAL A 10 10.05 7.96 -17.73
CA VAL A 10 10.50 9.14 -16.97
C VAL A 10 9.34 9.76 -16.19
N ARG A 11 8.17 9.91 -16.82
CA ARG A 11 6.95 10.41 -16.14
C ARG A 11 6.47 9.47 -15.04
N TYR A 12 6.59 8.17 -15.22
CA TYR A 12 6.27 7.18 -14.18
C TYR A 12 7.25 7.29 -13.00
N ARG A 13 8.56 7.35 -13.27
CA ARG A 13 9.58 7.52 -12.24
C ARG A 13 9.43 8.84 -11.49
N ALA A 14 9.14 9.94 -12.18
CA ALA A 14 8.88 11.24 -11.56
C ALA A 14 7.64 11.21 -10.66
N ARG A 15 6.52 10.62 -11.14
CA ARG A 15 5.32 10.44 -10.31
C ARG A 15 5.58 9.57 -9.09
N LYS A 16 6.35 8.49 -9.25
CA LYS A 16 6.78 7.63 -8.15
C LYS A 16 7.60 8.42 -7.13
N MET A 17 8.62 9.17 -7.56
CA MET A 17 9.45 9.97 -6.65
C MET A 17 8.65 11.07 -5.93
N MET A 18 7.71 11.74 -6.60
CA MET A 18 6.86 12.74 -5.97
C MET A 18 5.89 12.13 -4.95
N ALA A 19 5.35 10.94 -5.24
CA ALA A 19 4.51 10.22 -4.28
C ALA A 19 5.32 9.69 -3.09
N ASP A 20 6.54 9.20 -3.32
CA ASP A 20 7.45 8.76 -2.26
C ASP A 20 7.81 9.94 -1.33
N ALA A 21 8.15 11.10 -1.90
CA ALA A 21 8.44 12.32 -1.14
C ALA A 21 7.22 12.87 -0.39
N ARG A 22 6.02 12.83 -0.98
CA ARG A 22 4.77 13.19 -0.28
C ARG A 22 4.44 12.20 0.82
N LEU A 23 4.74 10.92 0.60
CA LEU A 23 4.58 9.88 1.59
C LEU A 23 5.56 10.08 2.74
N GLU A 24 6.79 10.54 2.52
CA GLU A 24 7.69 10.92 3.62
C GLU A 24 7.21 12.15 4.41
N GLY A 25 6.53 13.11 3.76
CA GLY A 25 6.15 14.40 4.34
C GLY A 25 5.10 14.36 5.45
N TYR A 26 4.20 13.37 5.50
CA TYR A 26 3.17 13.26 6.54
C TYR A 26 3.15 11.85 7.13
N SER A 27 3.42 11.71 8.43
CA SER A 27 3.36 10.44 9.15
C SER A 27 2.55 10.61 10.42
N LEU A 28 1.44 9.88 10.53
CA LEU A 28 0.65 9.82 11.75
C LEU A 28 1.07 8.58 12.54
N ILE A 29 1.43 8.78 13.81
CA ILE A 29 1.81 7.68 14.72
C ILE A 29 0.75 7.60 15.81
N ALA A 30 0.00 6.51 15.83
CA ALA A 30 -1.02 6.26 16.85
C ALA A 30 -0.55 5.14 17.79
N ARG A 31 -0.63 5.36 19.11
CA ARG A 31 -0.37 4.32 20.12
C ARG A 31 -1.70 3.82 20.65
N VAL A 32 -1.97 2.53 20.47
CA VAL A 32 -3.21 1.88 20.93
C VAL A 32 -2.90 0.83 21.99
N GLN A 33 -3.79 0.67 22.96
CA GLN A 33 -3.69 -0.44 23.91
C GLN A 33 -4.21 -1.73 23.26
N GLY A 34 -3.49 -2.82 23.49
CA GLY A 34 -3.76 -4.12 22.89
C GLY A 34 -3.22 -4.26 21.47
N HIS A 35 -3.29 -5.50 20.96
CA HIS A 35 -2.80 -5.87 19.62
C HIS A 35 -3.91 -6.15 18.61
N ARG A 36 -5.17 -5.96 19.01
CA ARG A 36 -6.34 -6.27 18.20
C ARG A 36 -7.23 -5.04 18.05
N THR A 37 -7.96 -4.99 16.95
CA THR A 37 -9.05 -4.05 16.71
C THR A 37 -10.27 -4.42 17.57
N SER A 38 -11.29 -3.55 17.57
CA SER A 38 -12.57 -3.80 18.24
C SER A 38 -13.24 -5.10 17.79
N ASP A 39 -13.07 -5.47 16.52
CA ASP A 39 -13.57 -6.72 15.93
C ASP A 39 -12.70 -7.96 16.28
N GLY A 40 -11.65 -7.79 17.09
CA GLY A 40 -10.73 -8.88 17.45
C GLY A 40 -9.73 -9.25 16.36
N VAL A 41 -9.69 -8.51 15.25
CA VAL A 41 -8.71 -8.70 14.17
C VAL A 41 -7.36 -8.16 14.62
N LEU A 42 -6.27 -8.87 14.32
CA LEU A 42 -4.93 -8.38 14.61
C LEU A 42 -4.63 -7.16 13.74
N TRP A 43 -3.98 -6.14 14.30
CA TRP A 43 -3.56 -4.96 13.54
C TRP A 43 -2.60 -5.37 12.43
N GLU A 44 -2.95 -5.37 11.16
CA GLU A 44 -2.10 -5.85 10.05
C GLU A 44 -1.78 -4.74 9.06
N PRO A 45 -0.50 -4.61 8.62
CA PRO A 45 -0.16 -3.64 7.59
C PRO A 45 -0.96 -3.94 6.32
N GLY A 46 -1.52 -2.91 5.69
CA GLY A 46 -2.48 -3.05 4.61
C GLY A 46 -3.93 -2.73 4.98
N GLN A 47 -4.24 -2.63 6.28
CA GLN A 47 -5.57 -2.26 6.75
C GLN A 47 -5.84 -0.76 6.59
N ARG A 48 -7.09 -0.44 6.26
CA ARG A 48 -7.63 0.93 6.26
C ARG A 48 -8.30 1.21 7.60
N ILE A 49 -7.91 2.30 8.25
CA ILE A 49 -8.33 2.67 9.58
C ILE A 49 -8.89 4.09 9.51
N HIS A 50 -10.14 4.26 9.93
CA HIS A 50 -10.71 5.59 10.13
C HIS A 50 -10.18 6.16 11.44
N VAL A 51 -9.45 7.26 11.36
CA VAL A 51 -8.95 7.98 12.54
C VAL A 51 -9.79 9.22 12.73
N ILE A 52 -10.36 9.34 13.92
CA ILE A 52 -11.08 10.51 14.39
C ILE A 52 -10.32 11.07 15.57
N SER A 53 -9.86 12.31 15.46
CA SER A 53 -9.19 13.03 16.53
C SER A 53 -9.62 14.49 16.52
N GLU A 54 -10.64 14.79 17.33
CA GLU A 54 -11.17 16.13 17.58
C GLU A 54 -10.09 17.19 17.91
N PRO A 55 -9.10 16.96 18.80
CA PRO A 55 -8.11 17.99 19.13
C PRO A 55 -7.16 18.31 17.96
N HIS A 56 -7.08 17.43 16.97
CA HIS A 56 -6.22 17.60 15.80
C HIS A 56 -7.04 17.90 14.52
N GLY A 57 -8.38 17.95 14.61
CA GLY A 57 -9.27 18.13 13.46
C GLY A 57 -9.17 17.01 12.42
N ILE A 58 -8.78 15.80 12.84
CA ILE A 58 -8.58 14.67 11.94
C ILE A 58 -9.88 13.87 11.91
N ASP A 59 -10.50 13.76 10.73
CA ASP A 59 -11.59 12.84 10.44
C ASP A 59 -11.36 12.27 9.04
N ALA A 60 -10.48 11.28 8.95
CA ALA A 60 -10.05 10.74 7.66
C ALA A 60 -9.66 9.27 7.75
N VAL A 61 -9.65 8.61 6.60
CA VAL A 61 -9.20 7.23 6.46
C VAL A 61 -7.70 7.22 6.20
N TYR A 62 -6.99 6.45 7.01
CA TYR A 62 -5.55 6.22 6.91
C TYR A 62 -5.25 4.77 6.59
N PHE A 63 -4.12 4.56 5.93
CA PHE A 63 -3.57 3.26 5.61
C PHE A 63 -2.50 2.88 6.62
N LEU A 64 -2.60 1.67 7.19
CA LEU A 64 -1.59 1.13 8.09
C LEU A 64 -0.38 0.64 7.31
N MET A 65 0.72 1.39 7.37
CA MET A 65 1.99 1.05 6.73
C MET A 65 2.85 0.12 7.58
N GLY A 66 2.82 0.30 8.90
CA GLY A 66 3.67 -0.45 9.81
C GLY A 66 3.06 -0.54 11.19
N ARG A 67 3.42 -1.61 11.90
CA ARG A 67 3.02 -1.85 13.28
C ARG A 67 4.23 -2.24 14.09
N GLU A 68 4.29 -1.78 15.32
CA GLU A 68 5.25 -2.24 16.31
C GLU A 68 4.47 -2.73 17.52
N PHE A 69 4.65 -4.01 17.85
CA PHE A 69 4.06 -4.60 19.04
C PHE A 69 5.05 -4.47 20.19
N THR A 70 4.65 -3.73 21.22
CA THR A 70 5.41 -3.60 22.45
C THR A 70 4.65 -4.32 23.56
N GLY A 71 5.31 -5.25 24.25
CA GLY A 71 4.74 -5.94 25.40
C GLY A 71 5.74 -5.89 26.55
N GLY A 72 5.35 -5.26 27.67
CA GLY A 72 6.21 -5.19 28.86
C GLY A 72 5.51 -4.56 30.06
N ARG A 73 5.80 -5.05 31.26
CA ARG A 73 5.38 -4.38 32.51
C ARG A 73 6.32 -3.18 32.74
N PRO A 74 5.81 -2.00 33.14
CA PRO A 74 4.48 -1.71 33.68
C PRO A 74 3.40 -1.26 32.66
N GLY A 75 3.69 -1.24 31.35
CA GLY A 75 2.82 -0.61 30.33
C GLY A 75 1.80 -1.51 29.63
N GLY A 76 1.87 -2.84 29.81
CA GLY A 76 0.97 -3.79 29.16
C GLY A 76 1.27 -4.01 27.67
N ALA A 77 0.32 -4.59 26.96
CA ALA A 77 0.39 -4.78 25.50
C ALA A 77 0.00 -3.47 24.80
N VAL A 78 0.91 -2.88 24.05
CA VAL A 78 0.71 -1.64 23.30
C VAL A 78 1.10 -1.89 21.85
N THR A 79 0.34 -1.34 20.92
CA THR A 79 0.69 -1.35 19.50
C THR A 79 0.92 0.08 19.05
N THR A 80 2.07 0.33 18.46
CA THR A 80 2.34 1.58 17.75
C THR A 80 2.02 1.37 16.27
N LEU A 81 1.07 2.13 15.77
CA LEU A 81 0.58 2.10 14.39
C LEU A 81 1.19 3.27 13.62
N ARG A 82 1.82 2.98 12.49
CA ARG A 82 2.33 3.97 11.55
C ARG A 82 1.34 4.10 10.39
N LEU A 83 0.66 5.24 10.36
CA LEU A 83 -0.46 5.54 9.48
C LEU A 83 -0.04 6.57 8.42
N LYS A 84 -0.51 6.37 7.19
CA LYS A 84 -0.35 7.30 6.04
C LYS A 84 -1.71 7.62 5.45
N GLU A 85 -1.88 8.80 4.87
CA GLU A 85 -3.16 9.19 4.23
C GLU A 85 -3.53 8.22 3.09
N ASP A 86 -4.78 7.75 3.07
CA ASP A 86 -5.30 6.90 1.99
C ASP A 86 -5.31 7.68 0.67
N GLY A 87 -4.78 7.05 -0.40
CA GLY A 87 -4.75 7.66 -1.75
C GLY A 87 -3.40 8.22 -2.21
N ILE A 88 -2.41 8.39 -1.31
CA ILE A 88 -1.04 8.78 -1.71
C ILE A 88 -0.22 7.55 -2.16
N TRP A 89 -0.62 6.36 -1.72
CA TRP A 89 -0.03 5.11 -2.18
C TRP A 89 -0.42 4.86 -3.64
N ILE A 90 0.51 5.06 -4.58
CA ILE A 90 0.28 4.78 -6.01
C ILE A 90 -0.05 3.29 -6.18
N PRO A 91 -1.31 2.92 -6.50
CA PRO A 91 -1.69 1.54 -6.76
C PRO A 91 -1.34 1.10 -8.18
N ASP A 92 -0.82 2.00 -9.02
CA ASP A 92 -0.34 1.67 -10.34
C ASP A 92 1.02 0.96 -10.22
N ALA A 93 1.01 -0.21 -9.60
CA ALA A 93 1.88 -1.29 -10.01
C ALA A 93 1.55 -1.50 -11.48
N TRP A 94 2.32 -0.84 -12.35
CA TRP A 94 2.29 -0.99 -13.80
C TRP A 94 2.12 -2.46 -14.13
N THR A 95 0.87 -2.87 -14.32
CA THR A 95 0.56 -4.21 -14.77
C THR A 95 0.91 -4.17 -16.24
N LYS A 96 2.16 -4.53 -16.58
CA LYS A 96 2.40 -5.13 -17.89
C LYS A 96 1.51 -6.37 -17.90
N LYS A 97 0.26 -6.21 -18.35
CA LYS A 97 -0.53 -7.28 -18.93
C LYS A 97 0.40 -7.89 -19.98
N LYS A 98 1.09 -8.98 -19.62
CA LYS A 98 1.78 -9.83 -20.59
C LYS A 98 0.67 -10.31 -21.51
N LYS A 99 0.55 -9.69 -22.69
CA LYS A 99 -0.26 -10.22 -23.78
C LYS A 99 0.26 -11.64 -24.02
N ALA A 100 -0.48 -12.64 -23.55
CA ALA A 100 -0.25 -14.02 -23.94
C ALA A 100 -0.38 -14.07 -25.46
N ARG A 101 0.76 -14.21 -26.16
CA ARG A 101 0.77 -14.55 -27.59
C ARG A 101 0.17 -15.94 -27.70
N LYS A 102 -1.12 -15.99 -28.02
CA LYS A 102 -1.85 -17.20 -28.38
C LYS A 102 -1.68 -17.35 -29.88
N ASP A 103 -0.69 -18.12 -30.33
CA ASP A 103 -0.62 -18.53 -31.73
C ASP A 103 -0.07 -19.95 -31.88
N GLY A 104 -0.88 -20.82 -32.48
CA GLY A 104 -0.34 -21.86 -33.36
C GLY A 104 -0.14 -23.29 -32.84
N LYS A 105 -1.03 -23.87 -32.02
CA LYS A 105 -1.07 -25.34 -31.86
C LYS A 105 -1.66 -26.01 -33.11
N ARG A 106 -0.93 -26.03 -34.23
CA ARG A 106 -1.29 -26.84 -35.41
C ARG A 106 -0.86 -28.29 -35.14
N LYS A 107 -1.76 -29.07 -34.53
CA LYS A 107 -1.71 -30.54 -34.59
C LYS A 107 -1.88 -30.94 -36.06
N SER A 108 -0.81 -31.37 -36.74
CA SER A 108 -0.99 -32.19 -37.94
C SER A 108 -1.37 -33.60 -37.47
N ARG A 109 -2.63 -33.94 -37.70
CA ARG A 109 -3.21 -35.23 -37.44
C ARG A 109 -2.73 -36.19 -38.53
N ARG A 110 -1.87 -37.13 -38.13
CA ARG A 110 -1.60 -38.40 -38.80
C ARG A 110 -2.93 -39.15 -39.00
N GLN A 111 -3.38 -39.34 -40.25
CA GLN A 111 -4.31 -40.38 -40.70
C GLN A 111 -4.64 -40.23 -42.20
N ARG A 112 -3.97 -40.99 -43.06
CA ARG A 112 -4.50 -42.05 -43.92
C ARG A 112 -3.47 -42.46 -44.96
#